data_AF-A0A0P6XH39-F1
#
_entry.id   AF-A0A0P6XH39-F1
#
_cell.length_a   1.000
_cell.length_b   1.000
_cell.length_c   1.000
_cell.angle_alpha   90.00
_cell.angle_beta   90.00
_cell.angle_gamma   90.00
#
_symmetry.space_group_name_H-M   'P 1'
#
loop_
_entity.id
_entity.type
_entity.pdbx_description
1 polymer ?
#
loop_
_entity_poly.entity_id
_entity_poly.type
_entity_poly.pdbx_seq_one_letter_code
_entity_poly.pdbx_strand_id
1 'polypeptide(L)'
;MLFLSGMRASAFTTLPIEAVDLDNLRLRQWPELGVHTKNGKKATTFLLNIPEILAPVRQWDAIVRKSLPGSSPWYAPIAHSWGDQFLSQDEPGKTRSQALQKRLELLFSIANLEFKSPHKFRHGHAVYGLLHAQTMADYKAVSMNLMHESIEITDSTYAPMLSSDVQERIAGLSGKATSMPGDELEVFLNKLDRESQKKALMFIAGKLAQ
;
A
#
# COMPACT_ATOMS: atom_id res chain seq x y z
N MET A 1 3.76 -5.52 -3.52
CA MET A 1 4.70 -4.61 -2.82
C MET A 1 4.62 -3.15 -3.31
N LEU A 2 4.79 -2.88 -4.62
CA LEU A 2 4.70 -1.50 -5.16
C LEU A 2 3.39 -0.79 -4.79
N PHE A 3 2.25 -1.44 -5.02
CA PHE A 3 0.94 -0.89 -4.65
C PHE A 3 0.80 -0.66 -3.13
N LEU A 4 1.20 -1.63 -2.32
CA LEU A 4 1.03 -1.54 -0.86
C LEU A 4 1.86 -0.42 -0.22
N SER A 5 3.05 -0.14 -0.77
CA SER A 5 4.01 0.81 -0.17
C SER A 5 3.97 2.21 -0.76
N GLY A 6 3.45 2.36 -1.98
CA GLY A 6 3.50 3.62 -2.71
C GLY A 6 4.93 4.09 -3.03
N MET A 7 5.97 3.29 -2.82
CA MET A 7 7.35 3.74 -3.01
C MET A 7 7.70 3.94 -4.49
N ARG A 8 8.76 4.72 -4.74
CA ARG A 8 9.27 4.92 -6.10
C ARG A 8 10.01 3.66 -6.57
N ALA A 9 10.02 3.43 -7.88
CA ALA A 9 10.70 2.29 -8.50
C ALA A 9 12.19 2.20 -8.13
N SER A 10 12.89 3.34 -8.05
CA SER A 10 14.30 3.38 -7.65
C SER A 10 14.50 2.85 -6.23
N ALA A 11 13.67 3.28 -5.28
CA ALA A 11 13.70 2.80 -3.91
C ALA A 11 13.32 1.32 -3.85
N PHE A 12 12.27 0.90 -4.55
CA PHE A 12 11.84 -0.51 -4.60
C PHE A 12 12.92 -1.45 -5.12
N THR A 13 13.59 -1.05 -6.20
CA THR A 13 14.63 -1.89 -6.82
C THR A 13 15.96 -1.86 -6.06
N THR A 14 16.10 -1.10 -4.99
CA THR A 14 17.32 -1.06 -4.17
C THR A 14 17.06 -1.34 -2.70
N LEU A 15 15.79 -1.52 -2.30
CA LEU A 15 15.38 -1.84 -0.95
C LEU A 15 16.00 -3.18 -0.51
N PRO A 16 16.88 -3.23 0.49
CA PRO A 16 17.44 -4.48 0.95
C PRO A 16 16.41 -5.27 1.76
N ILE A 17 16.59 -6.59 1.85
CA ILE A 17 15.69 -7.50 2.59
C ILE A 17 15.57 -7.07 4.07
N GLU A 18 16.66 -6.64 4.70
CA GLU A 18 16.65 -6.17 6.08
C GLU A 18 15.83 -4.90 6.27
N ALA A 19 15.62 -4.08 5.23
CA ALA A 19 14.78 -2.89 5.31
C ALA A 19 13.28 -3.22 5.31
N VAL A 20 12.89 -4.48 5.08
CA VAL A 20 11.50 -4.95 5.03
C VAL A 20 11.13 -5.61 6.36
N ASP A 21 10.05 -5.14 6.98
CA ASP A 21 9.46 -5.69 8.20
C ASP A 21 7.96 -5.88 7.96
N LEU A 22 7.58 -7.07 7.51
CA LEU A 22 6.18 -7.37 7.14
C LEU A 22 5.29 -7.64 8.35
N ASP A 23 5.86 -7.97 9.51
CA ASP A 23 5.07 -8.20 10.73
C ASP A 23 4.52 -6.88 11.27
N ASN A 24 5.29 -5.80 11.13
CA ASN A 24 4.87 -4.45 11.46
C ASN A 24 4.46 -3.60 10.25
N LEU A 25 4.31 -4.22 9.07
CA LEU A 25 3.95 -3.55 7.81
C LEU A 25 4.80 -2.31 7.51
N ARG A 26 6.10 -2.39 7.77
CA ARG A 26 7.03 -1.26 7.83
C ARG A 26 8.21 -1.46 6.88
N LEU A 27 8.59 -0.39 6.19
CA LEU A 27 9.72 -0.36 5.26
C LEU A 27 10.66 0.80 5.58
N ARG A 28 11.96 0.53 5.64
CA ARG A 28 13.01 1.52 5.88
C ARG A 28 13.59 2.00 4.55
N GLN A 29 13.03 3.08 4.00
CA GLN A 29 13.54 3.70 2.77
C GLN A 29 14.70 4.66 3.11
N TRP A 30 15.80 4.08 3.57
CA TRP A 30 16.94 4.79 4.13
C TRP A 30 18.14 4.71 3.17
N PRO A 31 18.68 5.85 2.69
CA PRO A 31 19.88 5.85 1.85
C PRO A 31 21.07 5.12 2.48
N GLU A 32 21.18 5.14 3.81
CA GLU A 32 22.25 4.46 4.56
C GLU A 32 22.17 2.92 4.48
N LEU A 33 21.01 2.38 4.11
CA LEU A 33 20.81 0.96 3.81
C LEU A 33 21.00 0.67 2.31
N GLY A 34 21.46 1.62 1.51
CA GLY A 34 21.60 1.50 0.05
C GLY A 34 20.33 1.81 -0.74
N VAL A 35 19.27 2.33 -0.10
CA VAL A 35 18.00 2.63 -0.80
C VAL A 35 18.10 3.92 -1.62
N HIS A 36 17.87 3.83 -2.92
CA HIS A 36 17.90 4.96 -3.84
C HIS A 36 16.60 5.77 -3.81
N THR A 37 16.51 6.71 -2.88
CA THR A 37 15.39 7.65 -2.77
C THR A 37 15.63 8.92 -3.58
N LYS A 38 14.54 9.63 -3.91
CA LYS A 38 14.63 10.93 -4.62
C LYS A 38 15.28 11.95 -3.68
N ASN A 39 16.32 12.62 -4.16
CA ASN A 39 17.09 13.65 -3.44
C ASN A 39 17.66 13.16 -2.09
N GLY A 40 17.90 11.86 -1.92
CA GLY A 40 18.45 11.31 -0.67
C GLY A 40 17.51 11.42 0.54
N LYS A 41 16.19 11.60 0.32
CA LYS A 41 15.22 11.62 1.42
C LYS A 41 15.21 10.31 2.18
N LYS A 42 15.19 10.40 3.50
CA LYS A 42 15.09 9.25 4.40
C LYS A 42 13.70 9.22 5.02
N ALA A 43 13.05 8.06 4.97
CA ALA A 43 11.82 7.86 5.74
C ALA A 43 11.60 6.39 6.06
N THR A 44 10.89 6.15 7.17
CA THR A 44 10.22 4.88 7.42
C THR A 44 8.78 5.02 6.94
N THR A 45 8.36 4.12 6.06
CA THR A 45 7.04 4.11 5.44
C THR A 45 6.30 2.82 5.77
N PHE A 46 4.99 2.83 5.62
CA PHE A 46 4.09 1.76 6.02
C PHE A 46 3.32 1.22 4.82
N LEU A 47 3.00 -0.07 4.89
CA LEU A 47 2.18 -0.75 3.89
C LEU A 47 0.70 -0.56 4.20
N LEU A 48 -0.11 -0.42 3.14
CA LEU A 48 -1.55 -0.65 3.25
C LEU A 48 -1.80 -2.09 3.72
N ASN A 49 -2.71 -2.25 4.68
CA ASN A 49 -3.07 -3.56 5.22
C ASN A 49 -4.16 -4.22 4.34
N ILE A 50 -3.77 -4.70 3.16
CA ILE A 50 -4.67 -5.38 2.21
C ILE A 50 -4.27 -6.86 2.15
N PRO A 51 -4.97 -7.76 2.87
CA PRO A 51 -4.56 -9.15 3.03
C PRO A 51 -4.33 -9.90 1.72
N GLU A 52 -5.19 -9.72 0.70
CA GLU A 52 -5.06 -10.44 -0.57
C GLU A 52 -3.79 -10.06 -1.35
N ILE A 53 -3.29 -8.84 -1.19
CA ILE A 53 -2.04 -8.39 -1.82
C ILE A 53 -0.84 -8.69 -0.92
N LEU A 54 -1.02 -8.72 0.41
CA LEU A 54 0.02 -9.09 1.37
C LEU A 54 0.41 -10.56 1.26
N ALA A 55 -0.54 -11.46 0.96
CA ALA A 55 -0.27 -12.88 0.83
C ALA A 55 0.87 -13.21 -0.17
N PRO A 56 0.83 -12.79 -1.46
CA PRO A 56 1.93 -13.03 -2.39
C PRO A 56 3.22 -12.26 -2.00
N VAL A 57 3.11 -11.12 -1.31
CA VAL A 57 4.30 -10.39 -0.81
C VAL A 57 5.02 -11.18 0.28
N ARG A 58 4.30 -11.77 1.23
CA ARG A 58 4.86 -12.61 2.29
C ARG A 58 5.48 -13.89 1.72
N GLN A 59 4.83 -14.52 0.73
CA GLN A 59 5.38 -15.68 0.05
C GLN A 59 6.72 -15.37 -0.62
N TRP A 60 6.80 -14.24 -1.34
CA TRP A 60 8.06 -13.81 -1.95
C TRP A 60 9.13 -13.46 -0.90
N ASP A 61 8.78 -12.74 0.17
CA ASP A 61 9.71 -12.39 1.26
C ASP A 61 10.36 -13.64 1.89
N ALA A 62 9.57 -14.69 2.10
CA ALA A 62 10.05 -15.97 2.61
C ALA A 62 11.08 -16.64 1.67
N ILE A 63 10.85 -16.58 0.35
CA ILE A 63 11.76 -17.13 -0.66
C ILE A 63 13.10 -16.37 -0.65
N VAL A 64 13.06 -15.04 -0.66
CA VAL A 64 14.29 -14.23 -0.73
C VAL A 64 15.08 -14.26 0.57
N ARG A 65 14.43 -14.19 1.75
CA ARG A 65 15.13 -14.29 3.05
C ARG A 65 15.82 -15.61 3.26
N LYS A 66 15.24 -16.70 2.77
CA LYS A 66 15.84 -18.03 2.89
C LYS A 66 17.10 -18.17 2.03
N SER A 67 17.19 -17.42 0.93
CA SER A 67 18.16 -17.66 -0.13
C SER A 67 19.26 -16.61 -0.24
N LEU A 68 19.02 -15.41 0.29
CA LEU A 68 19.90 -14.24 0.12
C LEU A 68 20.19 -13.56 1.47
N PRO A 69 21.38 -12.95 1.64
CA PRO A 69 21.69 -12.19 2.84
C PRO A 69 20.79 -10.96 2.99
N GLY A 70 20.65 -10.46 4.23
CA GLY A 70 19.79 -9.32 4.54
C GLY A 70 20.10 -8.04 3.75
N SER A 71 21.35 -7.86 3.35
CA SER A 71 21.82 -6.73 2.54
C SER A 71 21.44 -6.83 1.05
N SER A 72 21.02 -8.01 0.56
CA SER A 72 20.59 -8.17 -0.83
C SER A 72 19.27 -7.43 -1.11
N PRO A 73 19.05 -6.93 -2.33
CA PRO A 73 17.79 -6.29 -2.69
C PRO A 73 16.61 -7.26 -2.58
N TRP A 74 15.52 -6.84 -1.95
CA TRP A 74 14.27 -7.59 -1.83
C TRP A 74 13.64 -7.90 -3.19
N TYR A 75 13.74 -6.97 -4.14
CA TYR A 75 13.50 -7.27 -5.55
C TYR A 75 14.71 -8.04 -6.10
N ALA A 76 14.81 -9.33 -5.75
CA ALA A 76 16.03 -10.10 -5.97
C ALA A 76 16.44 -10.17 -7.46
N PRO A 77 17.75 -10.12 -7.78
CA PRO A 77 18.26 -10.52 -9.07
C PRO A 77 17.89 -11.97 -9.37
N ILE A 78 17.51 -12.25 -10.61
CA ILE A 78 17.21 -13.61 -11.07
C ILE A 78 18.18 -13.91 -12.20
N ALA A 79 18.96 -14.99 -12.03
CA ALA A 79 19.81 -15.54 -13.07
C ALA A 79 19.12 -16.72 -13.74
N HIS A 80 19.58 -17.01 -14.95
CA HIS A 80 19.05 -18.06 -15.79
C HIS A 80 20.22 -18.92 -16.28
N SER A 81 20.08 -20.25 -16.18
CA SER A 81 21.05 -21.18 -16.74
C SER A 81 20.31 -22.40 -17.26
N TRP A 82 20.50 -22.73 -18.54
CA TRP A 82 19.92 -23.92 -19.18
C TRP A 82 18.40 -24.10 -19.02
N GLY A 83 17.65 -22.99 -18.93
CA GLY A 83 16.19 -22.99 -18.76
C GLY A 83 15.72 -22.86 -17.31
N ASP A 84 16.60 -23.10 -16.34
CA ASP A 84 16.31 -22.92 -14.92
C ASP A 84 16.46 -21.45 -14.50
N GLN A 85 15.65 -21.05 -13.51
CA GLN A 85 15.71 -19.72 -12.91
C GLN A 85 16.05 -19.84 -11.43
N PHE A 86 17.00 -19.04 -10.97
CA PHE A 86 17.39 -19.02 -9.57
C PHE A 86 17.73 -17.60 -9.10
N LEU A 87 17.65 -17.37 -7.80
CA LEU A 87 18.04 -16.10 -7.21
C LEU A 87 19.56 -15.96 -7.30
N SER A 88 20.02 -14.81 -7.80
CA SER A 88 21.44 -14.50 -7.92
C SER A 88 21.90 -13.59 -6.78
N GLN A 89 23.11 -13.84 -6.32
CA GLN A 89 23.84 -12.99 -5.36
C GLN A 89 24.70 -11.92 -6.06
N ASP A 90 24.71 -11.91 -7.39
CA ASP A 90 25.50 -10.95 -8.16
C ASP A 90 25.05 -9.53 -7.88
N GLU A 91 26.01 -8.60 -7.95
CA GLU A 91 25.70 -7.20 -7.80
C GLU A 91 24.72 -6.76 -8.90
N PRO A 92 23.54 -6.25 -8.54
CA PRO A 92 22.55 -5.86 -9.52
C PRO A 92 23.02 -4.67 -10.37
N GLY A 93 22.81 -4.74 -11.69
CA GLY A 93 23.17 -3.64 -12.61
C GLY A 93 22.42 -2.32 -12.36
N LYS A 94 22.91 -1.21 -12.93
CA LYS A 94 22.42 0.16 -12.64
C LYS A 94 21.03 0.50 -13.19
N THR A 95 20.48 -0.30 -14.11
CA THR A 95 19.24 0.01 -14.86
C THR A 95 18.00 -0.73 -14.34
N ARG A 96 17.98 -1.13 -13.07
CA ARG A 96 16.91 -2.00 -12.53
C ARG A 96 15.51 -1.41 -12.58
N SER A 97 15.37 -0.10 -12.42
CA SER A 97 14.07 0.55 -12.56
C SER A 97 13.47 0.36 -13.95
N GLN A 98 14.31 0.39 -15.00
CA GLN A 98 13.90 0.13 -16.38
C GLN A 98 13.60 -1.36 -16.59
N ALA A 99 14.43 -2.24 -16.02
CA ALA A 99 14.19 -3.69 -16.07
C ALA A 99 12.88 -4.09 -15.36
N LEU A 100 12.56 -3.45 -14.23
CA LEU A 100 11.29 -3.60 -13.53
C LEU A 100 10.11 -3.21 -14.43
N GLN A 101 10.21 -2.08 -15.12
CA GLN A 101 9.16 -1.65 -16.04
C GLN A 101 8.92 -2.68 -17.14
N LYS A 102 9.98 -3.14 -17.82
CA LYS A 102 9.86 -4.19 -18.86
C LYS A 102 9.26 -5.49 -18.33
N ARG A 103 9.62 -5.89 -17.11
CA ARG A 103 9.04 -7.08 -16.46
C ARG A 103 7.55 -6.88 -16.12
N LEU A 104 7.15 -5.68 -15.73
CA LEU A 104 5.74 -5.35 -15.54
C LEU A 104 4.98 -5.37 -16.87
N GLU A 105 5.52 -4.80 -17.94
CA GLU A 105 4.92 -4.87 -19.28
C GLU A 105 4.62 -6.31 -19.70
N LEU A 106 5.60 -7.22 -19.49
CA LEU A 106 5.42 -8.65 -19.73
C LEU A 106 4.32 -9.26 -18.84
N LEU A 107 4.33 -8.96 -17.53
CA LEU A 107 3.33 -9.48 -16.59
C LEU A 107 1.90 -9.04 -16.98
N PHE A 108 1.72 -7.78 -17.35
CA PHE A 108 0.43 -7.25 -17.78
C PHE A 108 -0.01 -7.87 -19.12
N SER A 109 0.92 -8.08 -20.05
CA SER A 109 0.63 -8.78 -21.30
C SER A 109 0.16 -10.21 -21.05
N ILE A 110 0.82 -10.97 -20.16
CA ILE A 110 0.42 -12.34 -19.80
C ILE A 110 -0.96 -12.34 -19.12
N ALA A 111 -1.25 -11.34 -18.30
CA ALA A 111 -2.54 -11.19 -17.62
C ALA A 111 -3.66 -10.64 -18.54
N ASN A 112 -3.34 -10.26 -19.79
CA ASN A 112 -4.25 -9.58 -20.70
C ASN A 112 -4.88 -8.30 -20.09
N LEU A 113 -4.07 -7.50 -19.41
CA LEU A 113 -4.47 -6.24 -18.78
C LEU A 113 -3.79 -5.04 -19.43
N GLU A 114 -4.47 -3.90 -19.44
CA GLU A 114 -3.89 -2.63 -19.86
C GLU A 114 -2.70 -2.27 -18.95
N PHE A 115 -1.54 -2.03 -19.57
CA PHE A 115 -0.30 -1.79 -18.84
C PHE A 115 -0.39 -0.59 -17.89
N LYS A 116 0.09 -0.78 -16.65
CA LYS A 116 0.29 0.29 -15.67
C LYS A 116 1.75 0.34 -15.22
N SER A 117 2.38 1.50 -15.39
CA SER A 117 3.79 1.72 -15.01
C SER A 117 3.99 1.70 -13.48
N PRO A 118 5.23 1.54 -12.98
CA PRO A 118 5.52 1.66 -11.54
C PRO A 118 5.00 2.96 -10.92
N HIS A 119 5.03 4.05 -11.67
CA HIS A 119 4.49 5.32 -11.20
C HIS A 119 2.96 5.25 -11.03
N LYS A 120 2.24 4.55 -11.92
CA LYS A 120 0.79 4.34 -11.78
C LYS A 120 0.45 3.50 -10.55
N PHE A 121 1.28 2.54 -10.15
CA PHE A 121 1.11 1.83 -8.86
C PHE A 121 1.22 2.76 -7.66
N ARG A 122 2.22 3.66 -7.65
CA ARG A 122 2.34 4.70 -6.61
C ARG A 122 1.16 5.66 -6.60
N HIS A 123 0.66 6.01 -7.78
CA HIS A 123 -0.55 6.83 -7.89
C HIS A 123 -1.78 6.10 -7.35
N GLY A 124 -1.97 4.83 -7.72
CA GLY A 124 -3.04 3.99 -7.18
C GLY A 124 -2.99 3.82 -5.66
N HIS A 125 -1.79 3.66 -5.08
CA HIS A 125 -1.60 3.67 -3.62
C HIS A 125 -2.14 4.95 -2.98
N ALA A 126 -1.77 6.10 -3.55
CA ALA A 126 -2.18 7.40 -3.05
C ALA A 126 -3.71 7.54 -3.14
N VAL A 127 -4.29 7.31 -4.33
CA VAL A 127 -5.74 7.39 -4.55
C VAL A 127 -6.48 6.46 -3.59
N TYR A 128 -6.06 5.20 -3.47
CA TYR A 128 -6.67 4.26 -2.54
C TYR A 128 -6.62 4.78 -1.09
N GLY A 129 -5.44 5.21 -0.62
CA GLY A 129 -5.30 5.75 0.74
C GLY A 129 -6.16 6.98 0.99
N LEU A 130 -6.24 7.91 0.03
CA LEU A 130 -7.04 9.13 0.14
C LEU A 130 -8.55 8.85 0.11
N LEU A 131 -9.00 7.90 -0.71
CA LEU A 131 -10.41 7.49 -0.77
C LEU A 131 -10.89 6.84 0.54
N HIS A 132 -9.99 6.21 1.28
CA HIS A 132 -10.30 5.55 2.56
C HIS A 132 -10.01 6.42 3.78
N ALA A 133 -9.35 7.58 3.61
CA ALA A 133 -9.09 8.53 4.68
C ALA A 133 -10.41 9.09 5.25
N GLN A 134 -10.60 8.98 6.56
CA GLN A 134 -11.80 9.47 7.24
C GLN A 134 -11.57 10.87 7.82
N THR A 135 -10.32 11.18 8.12
CA THR A 135 -9.91 12.43 8.77
C THR A 135 -8.79 13.13 8.00
N MET A 136 -8.58 14.42 8.30
CA MET A 136 -7.43 15.15 7.79
C MET A 136 -6.10 14.58 8.32
N ALA A 137 -6.12 13.94 9.49
CA ALA A 137 -4.96 13.23 10.03
C ALA A 137 -4.60 12.02 9.14
N ASP A 138 -5.59 11.25 8.69
CA ASP A 138 -5.39 10.14 7.75
C ASP A 138 -4.86 10.65 6.40
N TYR A 139 -5.45 11.73 5.88
CA TYR A 139 -4.97 12.37 4.65
C TYR A 139 -3.49 12.76 4.78
N LYS A 140 -3.12 13.43 5.88
CA LYS A 140 -1.75 13.82 6.17
C LYS A 140 -0.85 12.59 6.31
N ALA A 141 -1.31 11.52 6.94
CA ALA A 141 -0.56 10.28 7.08
C ALA A 141 -0.24 9.66 5.71
N VAL A 142 -1.20 9.59 4.79
CA VAL A 142 -0.98 9.12 3.41
C VAL A 142 0.05 9.99 2.69
N SER A 143 -0.08 11.32 2.80
CA SER A 143 0.88 12.28 2.22
C SER A 143 2.31 12.08 2.76
N MET A 144 2.46 11.95 4.08
CA MET A 144 3.74 11.72 4.74
C MET A 144 4.32 10.35 4.39
N ASN A 145 3.49 9.31 4.26
CA ASN A 145 3.91 7.98 3.85
C ASN A 145 4.50 7.95 2.42
N LEU A 146 4.04 8.87 1.57
CA LEU A 146 4.60 9.11 0.24
C LEU A 146 5.84 10.02 0.25
N MET A 147 6.25 10.55 1.40
CA MET A 147 7.37 11.49 1.56
C MET A 147 7.22 12.79 0.73
N HIS A 148 5.99 13.30 0.61
CA HIS A 148 5.75 14.62 0.04
C HIS A 148 6.09 15.72 1.05
N GLU A 149 6.67 16.83 0.58
CA GLU A 149 7.04 17.98 1.43
C GLU A 149 5.83 18.79 1.90
N SER A 150 4.75 18.82 1.10
CA SER A 150 3.49 19.44 1.48
C SER A 150 2.30 18.59 1.04
N ILE A 151 1.15 18.85 1.68
CA ILE A 151 -0.16 18.28 1.30
C ILE A 151 -0.53 18.73 -0.11
N GLU A 152 -0.14 19.93 -0.54
CA GLU A 152 -0.44 20.46 -1.88
C GLU A 152 0.19 19.60 -2.99
N ILE A 153 1.33 18.96 -2.75
CA ILE A 153 1.92 18.00 -3.70
C ILE A 153 1.04 16.75 -3.81
N THR A 154 0.42 16.33 -2.71
CA THR A 154 -0.57 15.23 -2.70
C THR A 154 -1.87 15.66 -3.37
N ASP A 155 -2.30 16.91 -3.18
CA ASP A 155 -3.55 17.41 -3.73
C ASP A 155 -3.45 17.69 -5.24
N SER A 156 -2.41 18.41 -5.68
CA SER A 156 -2.16 18.75 -7.09
C SER A 156 -1.81 17.56 -7.99
N THR A 157 -1.20 16.51 -7.43
CA THR A 157 -0.74 15.34 -8.20
C THR A 157 -1.71 14.16 -8.14
N TYR A 158 -2.53 14.04 -7.09
CA TYR A 158 -3.35 12.85 -6.83
C TYR A 158 -4.83 13.13 -6.62
N ALA A 159 -5.22 14.40 -6.41
CA ALA A 159 -6.60 14.82 -6.28
C ALA A 159 -7.09 15.79 -7.38
N PRO A 160 -6.72 15.68 -8.66
CA PRO A 160 -7.71 16.02 -9.67
C PRO A 160 -8.78 14.93 -9.57
N MET A 161 -9.73 15.10 -8.62
CA MET A 161 -10.94 14.30 -8.59
C MET A 161 -11.50 14.34 -10.01
N LEU A 162 -11.78 13.16 -10.59
CA LEU A 162 -12.47 13.12 -11.87
C LEU A 162 -13.75 13.93 -11.71
N SER A 163 -14.16 14.66 -12.76
CA SER A 163 -15.35 15.51 -12.67
C SER A 163 -16.60 14.73 -12.23
N SER A 164 -16.65 13.43 -12.54
CA SER A 164 -17.64 12.47 -12.04
C SER A 164 -17.59 12.30 -10.51
N ASP A 165 -16.41 12.14 -9.93
CA ASP A 165 -16.21 11.93 -8.49
C ASP A 165 -16.55 13.22 -7.72
N VAL A 166 -16.22 14.39 -8.29
CA VAL A 166 -16.64 15.68 -7.76
C VAL A 166 -18.17 15.78 -7.78
N GLN A 167 -18.79 15.43 -8.91
CA GLN A 167 -20.25 15.47 -9.06
C GLN A 167 -20.94 14.55 -8.04
N GLU A 168 -20.49 13.31 -7.89
CA GLU A 168 -21.05 12.36 -6.92
C GLU A 168 -20.90 12.84 -5.48
N ARG A 169 -19.72 13.37 -5.12
CA ARG A 169 -19.48 13.92 -3.79
C ARG A 169 -20.34 15.14 -3.51
N ILE A 170 -20.41 16.11 -4.44
CA ILE A 170 -21.25 17.31 -4.30
C ILE A 170 -22.74 16.94 -4.24
N ALA A 171 -23.19 15.99 -5.06
CA ALA A 171 -24.56 15.47 -4.98
C ALA A 171 -24.82 14.81 -3.61
N GLY A 172 -23.85 14.07 -3.07
CA GLY A 172 -23.92 13.44 -1.76
C GLY A 172 -23.93 14.43 -0.58
N LEU A 173 -23.30 15.60 -0.70
CA LEU A 173 -23.34 16.66 0.33
C LEU A 173 -24.74 17.24 0.57
N SER A 174 -25.63 17.10 -0.42
CA SER A 174 -27.02 17.55 -0.34
C SER A 174 -27.92 16.54 0.38
N GLY A 175 -27.44 15.30 0.56
CA GLY A 175 -28.04 14.29 1.43
C GLY A 175 -27.63 14.52 2.89
N LYS A 176 -28.40 13.98 3.85
CA LYS A 176 -28.04 14.03 5.28
C LYS A 176 -26.59 13.57 5.44
N ALA A 177 -25.79 14.39 6.15
CA ALA A 177 -24.39 14.13 6.44
C ALA A 177 -24.18 12.65 6.80
N THR A 178 -23.31 11.99 6.06
CA THR A 178 -23.02 10.57 6.23
C THR A 178 -22.56 10.33 7.66
N SER A 179 -23.39 9.60 8.39
CA SER A 179 -23.17 9.08 9.74
C SER A 179 -21.80 8.41 9.82
N MET A 180 -21.05 8.66 10.89
CA MET A 180 -19.80 7.93 11.17
C MET A 180 -20.09 6.41 11.24
N PRO A 181 -19.10 5.52 11.05
CA PRO A 181 -19.34 4.08 11.19
C PRO A 181 -19.93 3.66 12.56
N GLY A 182 -19.70 4.47 13.61
CA GLY A 182 -20.34 4.29 14.92
C GLY A 182 -21.81 4.67 14.95
N ASP A 183 -22.22 5.64 14.14
CA ASP A 183 -23.61 6.13 14.10
C ASP A 183 -24.55 5.09 13.49
N GLU A 184 -24.13 4.22 12.58
CA GLU A 184 -25.04 3.21 12.01
C GLU A 184 -25.47 2.15 13.03
N LEU A 185 -24.53 1.67 13.84
CA LEU A 185 -24.82 0.73 14.93
C LEU A 185 -25.66 1.42 16.02
N GLU A 186 -25.30 2.65 16.38
CA GLU A 186 -26.03 3.42 17.39
C GLU A 186 -27.46 3.76 16.93
N VAL A 187 -27.64 4.14 15.68
CA VAL A 187 -28.96 4.36 15.05
C VAL A 187 -29.75 3.06 14.99
N PHE A 188 -29.12 1.94 14.67
CA PHE A 188 -29.79 0.63 14.67
C PHE A 188 -30.24 0.24 16.08
N LEU A 189 -29.35 0.33 17.08
CA LEU A 189 -29.66 0.01 18.47
C LEU A 189 -30.75 0.92 19.04
N ASN A 190 -30.74 2.20 18.70
CA ASN A 190 -31.75 3.18 19.13
C ASN A 190 -33.13 2.96 18.48
N LYS A 191 -33.22 2.19 17.38
CA LYS A 191 -34.50 1.81 16.75
C LYS A 191 -35.14 0.57 17.37
N LEU A 192 -34.40 -0.19 18.19
CA LEU A 192 -34.91 -1.38 18.84
C LEU A 192 -35.78 -1.02 20.06
N ASP A 193 -36.77 -1.85 20.37
CA ASP A 193 -37.50 -1.75 21.64
C ASP A 193 -36.60 -2.18 22.82
N ARG A 194 -37.02 -1.84 24.05
CA ARG A 194 -36.23 -2.10 25.27
C ARG A 194 -35.87 -3.58 25.47
N GLU A 195 -36.75 -4.51 25.11
CA GLU A 195 -36.47 -5.94 25.27
C GLU A 195 -35.44 -6.42 24.23
N SER A 196 -35.55 -5.92 23.01
CA SER A 196 -34.57 -6.19 21.95
C SER A 196 -33.19 -5.60 22.24
N GLN A 197 -33.12 -4.38 22.80
CA GLN A 197 -31.86 -3.77 23.26
C GLN A 197 -31.21 -4.59 24.38
N LYS A 198 -31.99 -5.07 25.34
CA LYS A 198 -31.49 -5.90 26.44
C LYS A 198 -30.91 -7.23 25.95
N LYS A 199 -31.55 -7.87 24.97
CA LYS A 199 -31.04 -9.09 24.32
C LYS A 199 -29.74 -8.83 23.56
N ALA A 200 -29.65 -7.72 22.83
CA ALA A 200 -28.43 -7.32 22.14
C ALA A 200 -27.27 -7.12 23.12
N LEU A 201 -27.51 -6.45 24.26
CA LEU A 201 -26.51 -6.23 25.30
C LEU A 201 -25.99 -7.55 25.89
N MET A 202 -26.88 -8.49 26.21
CA MET A 202 -26.49 -9.82 26.71
C MET A 202 -25.68 -10.63 25.68
N PHE A 203 -26.06 -10.56 24.41
CA PHE A 203 -25.33 -11.24 23.33
C PHE A 203 -23.91 -10.70 23.18
N ILE A 204 -23.75 -9.37 23.17
CA ILE A 204 -22.45 -8.70 23.06
C ILE A 204 -21.58 -9.03 24.28
N ALA A 205 -22.13 -8.95 25.50
CA ALA A 205 -21.41 -9.30 26.73
C ALA A 205 -20.92 -10.75 26.73
N GLY A 206 -21.73 -11.70 26.24
CA GLY A 206 -21.34 -13.11 26.11
C GLY A 206 -20.23 -13.34 25.09
N LYS A 207 -20.15 -12.53 24.03
CA LYS A 207 -19.08 -12.59 23.03
C LYS A 207 -17.76 -11.99 23.51
N LEU A 208 -17.80 -10.99 24.38
CA LEU A 208 -16.61 -10.35 24.94
C LEU A 208 -16.00 -11.12 26.12
N ALA A 209 -16.73 -12.07 26.70
CA ALA A 209 -16.28 -12.91 27.80
C ALA A 209 -15.68 -14.26 27.33
N GLN A 210 -15.56 -14.49 26.02
CA GLN A 210 -14.86 -15.62 25.40
C GLN A 210 -13.49 -15.17 24.88
#